data_AF-A0A932EY53-F1
#
_entry.id   AF-A0A932EY53-F1
#
_cell.length_a   1.000
_cell.length_b   1.000
_cell.length_c   1.000
_cell.angle_alpha   90.00
_cell.angle_beta   90.00
_cell.angle_gamma   90.00
#
_symmetry.space_group_name_H-M   'P 1'
#
loop_
_entity.id
_entity.type
_entity.pdbx_description
1 polymer ?
#
loop_
_entity_poly.entity_id
_entity_poly.type
_entity_poly.pdbx_seq_one_letter_code
_entity_poly.pdbx_strand_id
1 'polypeptide(L)'
;MRRRSVPLSLALLLVVAACGGGGSGEGTAGNATTSTAKAGSNGGGARTSTDGATTSSTAPAGATTSNGSTSIDPSPSDPVAPGATRIRYEVGPIDIKPGQNNIAFTAGDVPKPPQSGWITRMAPNIRYADGTVPPVDVIHLHHGVWLNASRRDLTKSSLPERFMAAGEEKTIQSMPAGYGYRYDQGDRWMINYMMHNLWPKPGKIWITYILDFIPDSAPQAASIKAATPLWMDVQNGSVYPVFDVLQGSGKGGQFTYPDDATDPYRGGAPANQFVLPESGTLIGTGGHLHPGGTKDTLFLQRPGATASAGVPTKDGKADVVRLFTSVAKYYEPAGPVSWDLSMTVTRPDWRVAVKQGDTLEMSATYNSDRASWYESMGIMLTWFAPGETSGPDPFTTNVDKPGQVTHGHLAENNNHGGQPDPKNYQDLTKLPSKPLTGPIMIDNFVYSRGDMSVASSIPSVKVGQSITFDNSADAARENGIWHTITVCKAPCNGKTGIAFPLANGPVVFDSGELGSAGAPTAGRVTWQTPANLPPGTYTYFCRIHPFMRGAFRVEP
;
A
#
# COMPACT_ATOMS: atom_id res chain seq x y z
N MET A 1 45.51 -34.26 -16.94
CA MET A 1 44.95 -33.15 -17.74
C MET A 1 43.46 -33.04 -17.44
N ARG A 2 43.04 -31.93 -16.84
CA ARG A 2 41.64 -31.64 -16.45
C ARG A 2 40.90 -31.03 -17.65
N ARG A 3 39.70 -31.53 -17.99
CA ARG A 3 38.71 -30.75 -18.75
C ARG A 3 37.58 -30.40 -17.80
N ARG A 4 37.41 -29.09 -17.60
CA ARG A 4 36.36 -28.47 -16.77
C ARG A 4 35.05 -28.48 -17.54
N SER A 5 34.00 -28.99 -16.92
CA SER A 5 32.61 -28.82 -17.31
C SER A 5 32.14 -27.43 -16.85
N VAL A 6 31.62 -26.62 -17.76
CA VAL A 6 30.96 -25.33 -17.47
C VAL A 6 29.47 -25.61 -17.24
N PRO A 7 28.83 -25.11 -16.18
CA PRO A 7 27.38 -25.22 -16.04
C PRO A 7 26.70 -24.13 -16.87
N LEU A 8 25.69 -24.55 -17.64
CA LEU A 8 24.84 -23.70 -18.46
C LEU A 8 23.83 -23.00 -17.54
N SER A 9 23.99 -21.70 -17.30
CA SER A 9 22.99 -20.88 -16.61
C SER A 9 21.79 -20.67 -17.52
N LEU A 10 20.64 -21.23 -17.16
CA LEU A 10 19.37 -21.02 -17.85
C LEU A 10 18.81 -19.65 -17.41
N ALA A 11 19.09 -18.60 -18.18
CA ALA A 11 18.45 -17.31 -18.01
C ALA A 11 16.99 -17.39 -18.46
N LEU A 12 16.06 -17.28 -17.51
CA LEU A 12 14.64 -17.13 -17.79
C LEU A 12 14.42 -15.68 -18.28
N LEU A 13 14.48 -15.46 -19.60
CA LEU A 13 14.03 -14.20 -20.19
C LEU A 13 12.50 -14.12 -20.03
N LEU A 14 12.03 -13.27 -19.11
CA LEU A 14 10.71 -12.66 -19.28
C LEU A 14 10.83 -11.67 -20.45
N VAL A 15 10.18 -12.00 -21.56
CA VAL A 15 10.00 -11.08 -22.68
C VAL A 15 9.10 -9.95 -22.22
N VAL A 16 9.69 -8.80 -21.93
CA VAL A 16 8.96 -7.53 -21.88
C VAL A 16 8.65 -7.16 -23.33
N ALA A 17 7.39 -7.34 -23.74
CA ALA A 17 6.91 -6.87 -25.02
C ALA A 17 6.86 -5.33 -25.01
N ALA A 18 7.96 -4.70 -25.40
CA ALA A 18 7.99 -3.31 -25.80
C ALA A 18 7.57 -3.22 -27.27
N CYS A 19 6.38 -2.71 -27.54
CA CYS A 19 6.03 -2.20 -28.87
C CYS A 19 5.86 -0.69 -28.76
N GLY A 20 6.83 0.04 -29.31
CA GLY A 20 6.75 1.48 -29.51
C GLY A 20 6.34 1.85 -30.92
N GLY A 21 5.49 2.89 -31.03
CA GLY A 21 5.78 4.04 -31.89
C GLY A 21 5.02 4.21 -33.21
N GLY A 22 4.20 5.29 -33.25
CA GLY A 22 3.88 6.09 -34.45
C GLY A 22 2.38 6.13 -34.79
N GLY A 23 1.67 7.26 -34.89
CA GLY A 23 2.01 8.67 -34.74
C GLY A 23 0.79 9.57 -35.02
N SER A 24 0.93 10.86 -34.69
CA SER A 24 0.22 12.05 -35.20
C SER A 24 -1.31 12.20 -35.07
N GLY A 25 -1.72 13.32 -34.44
CA GLY A 25 -3.06 13.91 -34.58
C GLY A 25 -3.30 15.07 -33.61
N GLU A 26 -3.30 16.29 -34.13
CA GLU A 26 -3.46 17.58 -33.45
C GLU A 26 -4.87 17.84 -32.85
N GLY A 27 -4.94 18.77 -31.88
CA GLY A 27 -6.11 19.62 -31.58
C GLY A 27 -7.25 18.94 -30.81
N THR A 28 -7.83 19.50 -29.74
CA THR A 28 -8.24 20.89 -29.55
C THR A 28 -8.62 21.12 -28.08
N ALA A 29 -8.41 22.34 -27.61
CA ALA A 29 -8.78 22.81 -26.29
C ALA A 29 -10.32 22.86 -26.12
N GLY A 30 -10.81 22.21 -25.05
CA GLY A 30 -12.19 22.29 -24.60
C GLY A 30 -12.31 23.22 -23.39
N ASN A 31 -12.96 24.34 -23.62
CA ASN A 31 -13.18 25.48 -22.73
C ASN A 31 -14.08 25.10 -21.54
N ALA A 32 -13.61 25.24 -20.29
CA ALA A 32 -14.46 25.13 -19.10
C ALA A 32 -14.87 26.52 -18.63
N THR A 33 -16.10 26.89 -18.99
CA THR A 33 -16.79 28.12 -18.59
C THR A 33 -16.98 28.22 -17.08
N THR A 34 -16.53 29.36 -16.55
CA THR A 34 -16.83 29.92 -15.24
C THR A 34 -18.33 30.17 -15.05
N SER A 35 -18.88 29.75 -13.90
CA SER A 35 -20.11 30.35 -13.36
C SER A 35 -19.83 30.95 -11.97
N THR A 36 -19.76 32.27 -11.95
CA THR A 36 -19.81 33.13 -10.78
C THR A 36 -21.15 33.03 -10.05
N ALA A 37 -21.14 32.93 -8.72
CA ALA A 37 -22.28 33.32 -7.90
C ALA A 37 -21.81 34.22 -6.74
N LYS A 38 -22.48 35.36 -6.68
CA LYS A 38 -22.21 36.61 -5.99
C LYS A 38 -22.39 36.51 -4.47
N ALA A 39 -21.53 37.22 -3.74
CA ALA A 39 -21.75 37.60 -2.35
C ALA A 39 -22.86 38.65 -2.22
N GLY A 40 -23.63 38.56 -1.12
CA GLY A 40 -24.54 39.61 -0.63
C GLY A 40 -24.44 39.67 0.89
N SER A 41 -24.09 40.84 1.42
CA SER A 41 -23.89 41.13 2.84
C SER A 41 -25.09 41.85 3.46
N ASN A 42 -25.03 41.93 4.80
CA ASN A 42 -25.75 42.81 5.74
C ASN A 42 -27.13 42.32 6.19
N GLY A 43 -27.52 42.37 7.46
CA GLY A 43 -26.91 42.85 8.71
C GLY A 43 -27.84 42.40 9.86
N GLY A 44 -27.32 42.10 11.05
CA GLY A 44 -27.32 43.06 12.16
C GLY A 44 -28.49 42.82 13.12
N GLY A 45 -28.20 42.33 14.34
CA GLY A 45 -29.21 42.19 15.39
C GLY A 45 -28.68 41.43 16.60
N ALA A 46 -28.11 42.17 17.56
CA ALA A 46 -27.71 41.66 18.86
C ALA A 46 -28.91 41.21 19.71
N ARG A 47 -28.76 40.12 20.48
CA ARG A 47 -29.28 40.00 21.86
C ARG A 47 -28.89 38.68 22.56
N THR A 48 -28.28 38.88 23.74
CA THR A 48 -28.45 38.17 25.02
C THR A 48 -28.16 36.67 25.14
N SER A 49 -27.22 36.38 26.05
CA SER A 49 -27.00 35.10 26.73
C SER A 49 -28.22 34.65 27.53
N THR A 50 -28.53 33.36 27.49
CA THR A 50 -29.06 32.59 28.62
C THR A 50 -28.77 31.10 28.40
N ASP A 51 -28.35 30.44 29.48
CA ASP A 51 -28.15 29.00 29.64
C ASP A 51 -29.35 28.15 29.20
N GLY A 52 -29.09 26.92 28.76
CA GLY A 52 -30.15 25.95 28.47
C GLY A 52 -29.64 24.63 27.88
N ALA A 53 -29.27 23.71 28.78
CA ALA A 53 -29.24 22.25 28.65
C ALA A 53 -29.31 21.63 27.22
N THR A 54 -28.17 21.14 26.74
CA THR A 54 -28.14 20.17 25.63
C THR A 54 -28.15 18.76 26.21
N THR A 55 -29.16 18.00 25.83
CA THR A 55 -29.36 16.59 26.14
C THR A 55 -28.21 15.75 25.61
N SER A 56 -27.52 15.07 26.53
CA SER A 56 -26.49 14.08 26.26
C SER A 56 -27.08 12.90 25.48
N SER A 57 -26.85 12.84 24.17
CA SER A 57 -27.03 11.62 23.39
C SER A 57 -25.87 10.67 23.72
N THR A 58 -26.15 9.64 24.50
CA THR A 58 -25.24 8.53 24.79
C THR A 58 -24.71 7.90 23.51
N ALA A 59 -23.41 8.10 23.25
CA ALA A 59 -22.65 7.27 22.32
C ALA A 59 -22.68 5.81 22.80
N PRO A 60 -22.93 4.83 21.92
CA PRO A 60 -22.87 3.43 22.32
C PRO A 60 -21.43 3.06 22.69
N ALA A 61 -21.30 2.38 23.83
CA ALA A 61 -20.05 1.96 24.43
C ALA A 61 -19.14 1.24 23.42
N GLY A 62 -17.89 1.70 23.38
CA GLY A 62 -16.86 1.23 22.47
C GLY A 62 -16.60 -0.27 22.64
N ALA A 63 -16.53 -0.97 21.50
CA ALA A 63 -15.87 -2.25 21.42
C ALA A 63 -14.40 -2.06 21.86
N THR A 64 -14.03 -2.62 23.01
CA THR A 64 -12.62 -2.79 23.40
C THR A 64 -11.94 -3.66 22.37
N THR A 65 -11.31 -3.02 21.38
CA THR A 65 -10.36 -3.70 20.50
C THR A 65 -9.17 -4.12 21.35
N SER A 66 -8.83 -5.42 21.36
CA SER A 66 -7.57 -5.85 21.95
C SER A 66 -6.44 -5.09 21.27
N ASN A 67 -5.48 -4.57 22.04
CA ASN A 67 -4.39 -3.76 21.50
C ASN A 67 -3.36 -4.56 20.71
N GLY A 68 -3.58 -5.86 20.49
CA GLY A 68 -2.65 -6.75 19.79
C GLY A 68 -1.31 -6.90 20.52
N SER A 69 -0.49 -7.86 20.09
CA SER A 69 0.91 -7.98 20.54
C SER A 69 1.74 -6.83 19.97
N THR A 70 2.63 -6.20 20.74
CA THR A 70 3.57 -5.17 20.23
C THR A 70 4.79 -5.77 19.49
N SER A 71 4.69 -7.03 19.07
CA SER A 71 5.70 -7.78 18.34
C SER A 71 5.04 -8.69 17.31
N ILE A 72 5.62 -8.73 16.11
CA ILE A 72 5.25 -9.66 15.03
C ILE A 72 5.79 -11.06 15.29
N ASP A 73 6.99 -11.13 15.86
CA ASP A 73 7.62 -12.37 16.22
C ASP A 73 6.83 -12.98 17.39
N PRO A 74 6.18 -14.16 17.20
CA PRO A 74 5.44 -14.79 18.26
C PRO A 74 6.39 -15.23 19.37
N SER A 75 5.89 -15.18 20.61
CA SER A 75 6.60 -15.76 21.74
C SER A 75 6.78 -17.27 21.53
N PRO A 76 7.89 -17.88 22.00
CA PRO A 76 8.01 -19.34 22.06
C PRO A 76 6.86 -20.02 22.82
N SER A 77 6.18 -19.29 23.72
CA SER A 77 5.03 -19.77 24.49
C SER A 77 3.69 -19.63 23.77
N ASP A 78 3.63 -18.93 22.62
CA ASP A 78 2.37 -18.73 21.91
C ASP A 78 1.89 -20.07 21.34
N PRO A 79 0.62 -20.44 21.58
CA PRO A 79 0.10 -21.72 21.14
C PRO A 79 0.20 -21.88 19.63
N VAL A 80 0.49 -23.10 19.20
CA VAL A 80 0.45 -23.54 17.81
C VAL A 80 -0.70 -24.52 17.63
N ALA A 81 -1.17 -24.71 16.40
CA ALA A 81 -2.17 -25.72 16.11
C ALA A 81 -1.69 -27.13 16.55
N PRO A 82 -2.56 -28.03 17.02
CA PRO A 82 -2.18 -29.40 17.36
C PRO A 82 -1.42 -30.09 16.21
N GLY A 83 -0.26 -30.67 16.51
CA GLY A 83 0.61 -31.32 15.53
C GLY A 83 1.50 -30.35 14.73
N ALA A 84 1.38 -29.04 14.95
CA ALA A 84 2.22 -28.05 14.28
C ALA A 84 3.55 -27.83 15.00
N THR A 85 4.58 -27.55 14.22
CA THR A 85 5.87 -27.04 14.69
C THR A 85 6.07 -25.61 14.19
N ARG A 86 6.55 -24.73 15.07
CA ARG A 86 6.93 -23.36 14.70
C ARG A 86 8.37 -23.33 14.20
N ILE A 87 8.58 -22.77 13.01
CA ILE A 87 9.88 -22.74 12.34
C ILE A 87 10.16 -21.32 11.85
N ARG A 88 11.38 -20.81 12.14
CA ARG A 88 11.87 -19.51 11.64
C ARG A 88 12.72 -19.74 10.40
N TYR A 89 12.50 -18.93 9.37
CA TYR A 89 13.28 -18.88 8.15
C TYR A 89 13.74 -17.48 7.84
N GLU A 90 14.80 -17.40 7.03
CA GLU A 90 15.50 -16.16 6.74
C GLU A 90 16.06 -16.22 5.32
N VAL A 91 15.94 -15.11 4.60
CA VAL A 91 16.49 -14.91 3.27
C VAL A 91 17.39 -13.69 3.31
N GLY A 92 18.67 -13.89 3.04
CA GLY A 92 19.66 -12.82 3.03
C GLY A 92 21.08 -13.31 3.34
N PRO A 93 22.04 -12.38 3.50
CA PRO A 93 21.83 -10.92 3.45
C PRO A 93 21.41 -10.44 2.06
N ILE A 94 20.42 -9.55 2.02
CA ILE A 94 20.06 -8.76 0.84
C ILE A 94 20.81 -7.44 0.94
N ASP A 95 21.58 -7.11 -0.10
CA ASP A 95 22.25 -5.82 -0.23
C ASP A 95 21.23 -4.75 -0.59
N ILE A 96 21.03 -3.79 0.31
CA ILE A 96 20.16 -2.63 0.11
C ILE A 96 21.00 -1.44 -0.33
N LYS A 97 20.71 -0.93 -1.53
CA LYS A 97 21.41 0.20 -2.13
C LYS A 97 20.93 1.53 -1.54
N PRO A 98 21.74 2.60 -1.59
CA PRO A 98 21.29 3.95 -1.26
C PRO A 98 20.00 4.30 -2.00
N GLY A 99 19.01 4.81 -1.29
CA GLY A 99 17.78 5.29 -1.91
C GLY A 99 16.92 4.24 -2.63
N GLN A 100 17.17 2.95 -2.41
CA GLN A 100 16.52 1.85 -3.13
C GLN A 100 14.99 1.90 -3.02
N ASN A 101 14.33 1.77 -4.18
CA ASN A 101 12.87 1.78 -4.32
C ASN A 101 12.37 0.78 -5.40
N ASN A 102 13.16 -0.26 -5.70
CA ASN A 102 12.80 -1.21 -6.77
C ASN A 102 12.04 -2.43 -6.26
N ILE A 103 11.21 -2.96 -7.15
CA ILE A 103 10.62 -4.29 -7.06
C ILE A 103 11.68 -5.31 -7.50
N ALA A 104 11.93 -6.29 -6.65
CA ALA A 104 12.90 -7.35 -6.89
C ALA A 104 12.31 -8.73 -6.59
N PHE A 105 13.03 -9.76 -7.02
CA PHE A 105 12.70 -11.16 -6.76
C PHE A 105 13.91 -11.86 -6.17
N THR A 106 13.66 -12.80 -5.26
CA THR A 106 14.72 -13.72 -4.83
C THR A 106 15.15 -14.61 -5.99
N ALA A 107 16.43 -14.94 -6.08
CA ALA A 107 17.01 -15.74 -7.16
C ALA A 107 16.64 -17.26 -7.11
N GLY A 108 15.61 -17.64 -6.35
CA GLY A 108 15.35 -19.01 -5.90
C GLY A 108 15.80 -19.22 -4.44
N ASP A 109 15.67 -20.44 -3.93
CA ASP A 109 16.17 -20.85 -2.60
C ASP A 109 15.51 -20.16 -1.40
N VAL A 110 14.23 -19.81 -1.51
CA VAL A 110 13.42 -19.39 -0.36
C VAL A 110 13.26 -20.59 0.59
N PRO A 111 13.79 -20.52 1.83
CA PRO A 111 13.74 -21.64 2.76
C PRO A 111 12.32 -22.05 3.12
N LYS A 112 12.10 -23.34 3.30
CA LYS A 112 10.75 -23.89 3.49
C LYS A 112 10.84 -25.23 4.20
N PRO A 113 9.73 -25.74 4.77
CA PRO A 113 9.72 -27.03 5.42
C PRO A 113 10.31 -28.13 4.51
N PRO A 114 11.19 -29.00 5.04
CA PRO A 114 11.90 -30.00 4.24
C PRO A 114 11.02 -31.19 3.83
N GLN A 115 9.74 -31.20 4.22
CA GLN A 115 8.77 -32.26 3.96
C GLN A 115 7.43 -31.63 3.56
N SER A 116 6.60 -32.39 2.85
CA SER A 116 5.24 -31.96 2.50
C SER A 116 4.34 -31.86 3.74
N GLY A 117 3.38 -30.94 3.70
CA GLY A 117 2.46 -30.73 4.82
C GLY A 117 1.55 -29.52 4.65
N TRP A 118 1.22 -28.89 5.77
CA TRP A 118 0.24 -27.83 5.87
C TRP A 118 0.80 -26.63 6.62
N ILE A 119 0.69 -25.46 6.02
CA ILE A 119 1.02 -24.19 6.66
C ILE A 119 -0.25 -23.62 7.25
N THR A 120 -0.27 -23.45 8.57
CA THR A 120 -1.45 -22.94 9.30
C THR A 120 -1.29 -21.50 9.75
N ARG A 121 -0.06 -20.98 9.77
CA ARG A 121 0.24 -19.59 10.12
C ARG A 121 1.54 -19.14 9.47
N MET A 122 1.64 -17.86 9.11
CA MET A 122 2.88 -17.23 8.67
C MET A 122 2.95 -15.77 9.12
N ALA A 123 4.09 -15.37 9.70
CA ALA A 123 4.37 -13.98 10.11
C ALA A 123 5.72 -13.50 9.55
N PRO A 124 5.72 -12.59 8.56
CA PRO A 124 6.92 -12.05 7.96
C PRO A 124 7.43 -10.80 8.70
N ASN A 125 8.74 -10.57 8.66
CA ASN A 125 9.40 -9.40 9.20
C ASN A 125 10.75 -9.18 8.50
N ILE A 126 11.46 -8.10 8.83
CA ILE A 126 12.83 -7.85 8.38
C ILE A 126 13.74 -7.55 9.56
N ARG A 127 15.04 -7.77 9.41
CA ARG A 127 16.02 -7.42 10.44
C ARG A 127 17.42 -7.14 9.91
N TYR A 128 18.21 -6.47 10.74
CA TYR A 128 19.65 -6.35 10.61
C TYR A 128 20.38 -7.62 11.09
N ALA A 129 21.70 -7.66 10.88
CA ALA A 129 22.57 -8.75 11.29
C ALA A 129 22.61 -8.95 12.82
N ASP A 130 22.39 -7.89 13.60
CA ASP A 130 22.33 -7.93 15.06
C ASP A 130 20.96 -8.40 15.61
N GLY A 131 20.02 -8.72 14.71
CA GLY A 131 18.68 -9.18 15.05
C GLY A 131 17.66 -8.07 15.27
N THR A 132 18.05 -6.80 15.25
CA THR A 132 17.12 -5.68 15.43
C THR A 132 16.30 -5.41 14.17
N VAL A 133 15.07 -4.92 14.35
CA VAL A 133 14.20 -4.49 13.24
C VAL A 133 14.54 -3.03 12.91
N PRO A 134 14.80 -2.69 11.64
CA PRO A 134 15.02 -1.30 11.25
C PRO A 134 13.80 -0.41 11.53
N PRO A 135 14.00 0.86 11.94
CA PRO A 135 12.92 1.84 11.94
C PRO A 135 12.32 2.01 10.55
N VAL A 136 10.98 2.17 10.48
CA VAL A 136 10.26 2.27 9.20
C VAL A 136 10.65 3.52 8.42
N ASP A 137 10.97 4.62 9.09
CA ASP A 137 11.48 5.84 8.45
C ASP A 137 12.93 5.73 7.92
N VAL A 138 13.53 4.53 7.98
CA VAL A 138 14.90 4.26 7.50
C VAL A 138 14.91 3.22 6.38
N ILE A 139 14.64 1.96 6.72
CA ILE A 139 14.54 0.85 5.76
C ILE A 139 13.31 0.02 6.15
N HIS A 140 12.42 -0.27 5.21
CA HIS A 140 11.26 -1.11 5.47
C HIS A 140 10.89 -1.97 4.28
N LEU A 141 10.22 -3.08 4.58
CA LEU A 141 9.57 -3.91 3.58
C LEU A 141 8.28 -3.21 3.17
N HIS A 142 8.28 -2.62 1.97
CA HIS A 142 7.09 -1.97 1.42
C HIS A 142 6.02 -2.97 1.00
N HIS A 143 6.47 -4.04 0.34
CA HIS A 143 5.67 -5.25 0.22
C HIS A 143 6.58 -6.45 0.05
N GLY A 144 6.12 -7.60 0.55
CA GLY A 144 6.69 -8.91 0.33
C GLY A 144 5.57 -9.90 0.01
N VAL A 145 5.67 -10.56 -1.13
CA VAL A 145 4.70 -11.56 -1.62
C VAL A 145 5.44 -12.87 -1.83
N TRP A 146 5.00 -13.93 -1.14
CA TRP A 146 5.51 -15.28 -1.33
C TRP A 146 4.70 -15.96 -2.43
N LEU A 147 5.44 -16.46 -3.40
CA LEU A 147 4.95 -17.05 -4.63
C LEU A 147 5.30 -18.53 -4.65
N ASN A 148 4.32 -19.38 -4.95
CA ASN A 148 4.57 -20.76 -5.33
C ASN A 148 4.64 -20.85 -6.86
N ALA A 149 5.87 -20.85 -7.39
CA ALA A 149 6.17 -20.92 -8.81
C ALA A 149 5.88 -22.29 -9.44
N SER A 150 5.59 -23.31 -8.63
CA SER A 150 5.12 -24.61 -9.11
C SER A 150 3.60 -24.63 -9.38
N ARG A 151 2.86 -23.59 -8.97
CA ARG A 151 1.40 -23.52 -9.08
C ARG A 151 0.97 -22.23 -9.79
N ARG A 152 -0.29 -22.21 -10.24
CA ARG A 152 -0.91 -21.05 -10.89
C ARG A 152 -1.82 -20.34 -9.93
N ASP A 153 -1.77 -19.00 -9.95
CA ASP A 153 -2.67 -18.17 -9.17
C ASP A 153 -4.12 -18.33 -9.64
N LEU A 154 -5.03 -18.54 -8.69
CA LEU A 154 -6.42 -18.84 -9.01
C LEU A 154 -7.15 -17.62 -9.58
N THR A 155 -6.83 -16.41 -9.14
CA THR A 155 -7.47 -15.18 -9.63
C THR A 155 -6.79 -14.64 -10.89
N LYS A 156 -5.55 -15.07 -11.17
CA LYS A 156 -4.81 -14.71 -12.38
C LYS A 156 -3.86 -15.82 -12.84
N SER A 157 -4.37 -16.82 -13.57
CA SER A 157 -3.63 -18.04 -13.97
C SER A 157 -2.34 -17.83 -14.77
N SER A 158 -2.10 -16.63 -15.32
CA SER A 158 -0.81 -16.26 -15.94
C SER A 158 0.32 -16.04 -14.94
N LEU A 159 0.02 -15.92 -13.64
CA LEU A 159 0.97 -15.65 -12.57
C LEU A 159 1.24 -16.91 -11.71
N PRO A 160 2.41 -16.98 -11.05
CA PRO A 160 2.64 -17.91 -9.92
C PRO A 160 1.60 -17.70 -8.81
N GLU A 161 1.23 -18.77 -8.10
CA GLU A 161 0.27 -18.68 -6.99
C GLU A 161 0.80 -17.78 -5.87
N ARG A 162 0.07 -16.70 -5.56
CA ARG A 162 0.35 -15.81 -4.43
C ARG A 162 -0.35 -16.36 -3.19
N PHE A 163 0.41 -16.91 -2.24
CA PHE A 163 -0.17 -17.62 -1.08
C PHE A 163 0.11 -16.93 0.27
N MET A 164 0.94 -15.89 0.29
CA MET A 164 1.17 -15.04 1.46
C MET A 164 1.66 -13.67 1.01
N ALA A 165 1.25 -12.63 1.73
CA ALA A 165 1.77 -11.29 1.55
C ALA A 165 1.83 -10.52 2.88
N ALA A 166 2.68 -9.51 2.92
CA ALA A 166 2.67 -8.46 3.93
C ALA A 166 3.29 -7.18 3.35
N GLY A 167 2.76 -6.03 3.73
CA GLY A 167 3.43 -4.75 3.60
C GLY A 167 3.95 -4.24 4.94
N GLU A 168 4.08 -2.93 5.05
CA GLU A 168 4.44 -2.24 6.28
C GLU A 168 3.45 -2.50 7.43
N GLU A 169 2.20 -2.84 7.11
CA GLU A 169 1.19 -3.21 8.10
C GLU A 169 1.47 -4.57 8.76
N LYS A 170 2.42 -5.36 8.26
CA LYS A 170 2.90 -6.65 8.82
C LYS A 170 1.81 -7.63 9.26
N THR A 171 0.70 -7.70 8.51
CA THR A 171 -0.42 -8.60 8.81
C THR A 171 0.04 -10.05 8.93
N ILE A 172 -0.28 -10.69 10.05
CA ILE A 172 0.01 -12.11 10.29
C ILE A 172 -1.11 -12.96 9.69
N GLN A 173 -0.77 -13.83 8.75
CA GLN A 173 -1.71 -14.79 8.20
C GLN A 173 -1.88 -15.97 9.16
N SER A 174 -3.13 -16.26 9.53
CA SER A 174 -3.49 -17.41 10.37
C SER A 174 -4.72 -18.10 9.80
N MET A 175 -4.63 -19.41 9.59
CA MET A 175 -5.76 -20.23 9.17
C MET A 175 -6.64 -20.55 10.38
N PRO A 176 -7.97 -20.63 10.20
CA PRO A 176 -8.83 -21.21 11.20
C PRO A 176 -8.43 -22.65 11.55
N ALA A 177 -8.75 -23.09 12.76
CA ALA A 177 -8.53 -24.47 13.18
C ALA A 177 -9.18 -25.46 12.19
N GLY A 178 -8.43 -26.50 11.82
CA GLY A 178 -8.85 -27.50 10.83
C GLY A 178 -8.56 -27.13 9.38
N TYR A 179 -7.95 -25.97 9.10
CA TYR A 179 -7.58 -25.53 7.75
C TYR A 179 -6.08 -25.25 7.64
N GLY A 180 -5.54 -25.40 6.44
CA GLY A 180 -4.14 -25.13 6.14
C GLY A 180 -3.90 -24.90 4.65
N TYR A 181 -2.91 -24.08 4.32
CA TYR A 181 -2.39 -24.02 2.97
C TYR A 181 -1.54 -25.27 2.71
N ARG A 182 -1.93 -26.06 1.70
CA ARG A 182 -1.22 -27.28 1.31
C ARG A 182 0.08 -26.92 0.61
N TYR A 183 1.19 -27.50 1.06
CA TYR A 183 2.50 -27.35 0.43
C TYR A 183 3.15 -28.72 0.19
N ASP A 184 3.81 -28.86 -0.97
CA ASP A 184 4.59 -30.05 -1.30
C ASP A 184 6.10 -29.76 -1.24
N GLN A 185 6.91 -30.70 -0.75
CA GLN A 185 8.37 -30.55 -0.65
C GLN A 185 9.03 -30.10 -1.96
N GLY A 186 8.47 -30.50 -3.11
CA GLY A 186 8.94 -30.14 -4.45
C GLY A 186 8.56 -28.74 -4.94
N ASP A 187 7.70 -28.00 -4.24
CA ASP A 187 7.22 -26.69 -4.70
C ASP A 187 8.32 -25.64 -4.74
N ARG A 188 8.44 -24.87 -5.82
CA ARG A 188 9.46 -23.83 -5.93
C ARG A 188 8.91 -22.53 -5.41
N TRP A 189 9.55 -21.95 -4.39
CA TRP A 189 9.15 -20.68 -3.82
C TRP A 189 10.02 -19.53 -4.30
N MET A 190 9.42 -18.37 -4.42
CA MET A 190 10.06 -17.08 -4.71
C MET A 190 9.43 -16.02 -3.81
N ILE A 191 10.20 -15.01 -3.43
CA ILE A 191 9.65 -13.81 -2.79
C ILE A 191 9.79 -12.67 -3.79
N ASN A 192 8.66 -12.06 -4.14
CA ASN A 192 8.63 -10.76 -4.77
C ASN A 192 8.61 -9.71 -3.67
N TYR A 193 9.61 -8.83 -3.61
CA TYR A 193 9.71 -7.84 -2.55
C TYR A 193 10.07 -6.47 -3.10
N MET A 194 9.62 -5.43 -2.41
CA MET A 194 10.06 -4.06 -2.58
C MET A 194 10.58 -3.58 -1.22
N MET A 195 11.88 -3.30 -1.17
CA MET A 195 12.51 -2.74 0.01
C MET A 195 12.72 -1.25 -0.22
N HIS A 196 12.15 -0.43 0.64
CA HIS A 196 12.42 1.00 0.64
C HIS A 196 13.65 1.26 1.49
N ASN A 197 14.60 2.04 0.96
CA ASN A 197 15.65 2.69 1.72
C ASN A 197 15.51 4.20 1.57
N LEU A 198 15.03 4.84 2.63
CA LEU A 198 14.71 6.26 2.64
C LEU A 198 15.96 7.15 2.65
N TRP A 199 17.17 6.57 2.74
CA TRP A 199 18.41 7.31 3.01
C TRP A 199 19.55 7.00 2.02
N PRO A 200 20.56 7.90 1.91
CA PRO A 200 21.73 7.70 1.05
C PRO A 200 22.71 6.63 1.54
N LYS A 201 22.43 5.97 2.67
CA LYS A 201 23.31 4.97 3.27
C LYS A 201 22.88 3.57 2.83
N PRO A 202 23.80 2.71 2.34
CA PRO A 202 23.46 1.32 2.05
C PRO A 202 23.21 0.52 3.33
N GLY A 203 22.53 -0.62 3.19
CA GLY A 203 22.22 -1.54 4.28
C GLY A 203 22.35 -3.01 3.89
N LYS A 204 22.29 -3.89 4.88
CA LYS A 204 22.13 -5.34 4.68
C LYS A 204 20.97 -5.82 5.54
N ILE A 205 19.99 -6.44 4.90
CA ILE A 205 18.74 -6.88 5.54
C ILE A 205 18.52 -8.36 5.28
N TRP A 206 17.91 -9.03 6.26
CA TRP A 206 17.32 -10.35 6.08
C TRP A 206 15.81 -10.19 6.09
N ILE A 207 15.15 -10.74 5.06
CA ILE A 207 13.72 -11.02 5.14
C ILE A 207 13.57 -12.27 6.00
N THR A 208 12.67 -12.22 6.98
CA THR A 208 12.44 -13.31 7.92
C THR A 208 10.97 -13.67 7.93
N TYR A 209 10.65 -14.92 8.21
CA TYR A 209 9.27 -15.32 8.44
C TYR A 209 9.22 -16.52 9.36
N ILE A 210 8.18 -16.53 10.20
CA ILE A 210 7.91 -17.61 11.15
C ILE A 210 6.63 -18.29 10.73
N LEU A 211 6.71 -19.60 10.53
CA LEU A 211 5.59 -20.43 10.10
C LEU A 211 5.26 -21.51 11.11
N ASP A 212 3.96 -21.81 11.22
CA ASP A 212 3.46 -22.98 11.93
C ASP A 212 3.11 -24.05 10.89
N PHE A 213 3.71 -25.24 11.04
CA PHE A 213 3.68 -26.28 10.03
C PHE A 213 3.31 -27.65 10.60
N ILE A 214 2.33 -28.31 9.99
CA ILE A 214 1.92 -29.67 10.30
C ILE A 214 2.42 -30.57 9.15
N PRO A 215 3.36 -31.50 9.39
CA PRO A 215 3.80 -32.42 8.35
C PRO A 215 2.76 -33.49 8.04
N ASP A 216 2.78 -34.04 6.82
CA ASP A 216 1.87 -35.12 6.41
C ASP A 216 1.97 -36.37 7.31
N SER A 217 3.12 -36.58 7.95
CA SER A 217 3.34 -37.68 8.90
C SER A 217 2.66 -37.48 10.25
N ALA A 218 2.18 -36.28 10.56
CA ALA A 218 1.48 -36.01 11.82
C ALA A 218 0.06 -36.57 11.76
N PRO A 219 -0.45 -37.25 12.81
CA PRO A 219 -1.83 -37.76 12.83
C PRO A 219 -2.88 -36.67 12.57
N GLN A 220 -2.62 -35.44 12.99
CA GLN A 220 -3.50 -34.29 12.83
C GLN A 220 -3.66 -33.87 11.37
N ALA A 221 -2.70 -34.15 10.50
CA ALA A 221 -2.75 -33.80 9.08
C ALA A 221 -3.96 -34.40 8.36
N ALA A 222 -4.41 -35.59 8.77
CA ALA A 222 -5.57 -36.27 8.20
C ALA A 222 -6.89 -35.49 8.38
N SER A 223 -6.94 -34.53 9.31
CA SER A 223 -8.11 -33.71 9.59
C SER A 223 -8.06 -32.31 8.97
N ILE A 224 -6.95 -31.94 8.32
CA ILE A 224 -6.78 -30.62 7.74
C ILE A 224 -7.46 -30.55 6.38
N LYS A 225 -8.32 -29.53 6.23
CA LYS A 225 -8.93 -29.14 4.96
C LYS A 225 -8.04 -28.12 4.24
N ALA A 226 -7.93 -28.25 2.92
CA ALA A 226 -7.16 -27.33 2.12
C ALA A 226 -7.79 -25.93 2.06
N ALA A 227 -6.95 -24.93 2.29
CA ALA A 227 -7.23 -23.52 2.05
C ALA A 227 -6.48 -23.08 0.80
N THR A 228 -7.23 -22.63 -0.20
CA THR A 228 -6.73 -22.13 -1.49
C THR A 228 -6.71 -20.60 -1.45
N PRO A 229 -5.60 -19.94 -1.82
CA PRO A 229 -5.53 -18.50 -1.82
C PRO A 229 -6.33 -17.91 -2.99
N LEU A 230 -7.09 -16.87 -2.70
CA LEU A 230 -7.72 -15.96 -3.66
C LEU A 230 -7.09 -14.57 -3.46
N TRP A 231 -6.27 -14.16 -4.41
CA TRP A 231 -5.70 -12.82 -4.43
C TRP A 231 -6.71 -11.84 -5.04
N MET A 232 -7.44 -11.14 -4.18
CA MET A 232 -8.30 -10.03 -4.60
C MET A 232 -7.44 -8.77 -4.64
N ASP A 233 -7.52 -8.01 -5.73
CA ASP A 233 -6.77 -6.76 -5.91
C ASP A 233 -7.60 -5.81 -6.77
N VAL A 234 -7.68 -4.53 -6.39
CA VAL A 234 -8.42 -3.54 -7.18
C VAL A 234 -7.85 -3.34 -8.59
N GLN A 235 -6.60 -3.71 -8.83
CA GLN A 235 -5.91 -3.67 -10.12
C GLN A 235 -5.23 -5.00 -10.48
N ASN A 236 -5.87 -6.13 -10.14
CA ASN A 236 -5.29 -7.46 -10.30
C ASN A 236 -4.70 -7.72 -11.71
N GLY A 237 -3.46 -8.22 -11.72
CA GLY A 237 -2.72 -8.55 -12.94
C GLY A 237 -1.90 -7.38 -13.51
N SER A 238 -1.97 -6.19 -12.92
CA SER A 238 -0.97 -5.14 -13.14
C SER A 238 0.37 -5.55 -12.52
N VAL A 239 1.48 -5.19 -13.17
CA VAL A 239 2.83 -5.34 -12.60
C VAL A 239 3.10 -4.35 -11.46
N TYR A 240 2.30 -3.29 -11.37
CA TYR A 240 2.32 -2.30 -10.30
C TYR A 240 0.87 -1.82 -10.05
N PRO A 241 0.11 -2.53 -9.20
CA PRO A 241 -1.34 -2.36 -9.07
C PRO A 241 -1.72 -1.15 -8.20
N VAL A 242 -1.36 0.06 -8.64
CA VAL A 242 -1.50 1.29 -7.85
C VAL A 242 -2.39 2.35 -8.51
N PHE A 243 -3.10 3.14 -7.71
CA PHE A 243 -3.92 4.28 -8.15
C PHE A 243 -3.64 5.52 -7.31
N ASP A 244 -4.01 6.71 -7.79
CA ASP A 244 -3.82 7.95 -7.04
C ASP A 244 -5.14 8.43 -6.43
N VAL A 245 -5.06 8.97 -5.21
CA VAL A 245 -6.16 9.62 -4.51
C VAL A 245 -5.76 11.07 -4.26
N LEU A 246 -6.34 12.00 -5.02
CA LEU A 246 -5.98 13.41 -4.88
C LEU A 246 -6.71 14.06 -3.70
N GLN A 247 -6.07 15.01 -3.04
CA GLN A 247 -6.69 15.76 -1.95
C GLN A 247 -7.99 16.43 -2.44
N GLY A 248 -9.08 16.24 -1.68
CA GLY A 248 -10.41 16.76 -2.00
C GLY A 248 -11.19 15.96 -3.05
N SER A 249 -10.64 14.85 -3.57
CA SER A 249 -11.36 13.95 -4.48
C SER A 249 -12.36 13.05 -3.74
N GLY A 250 -13.31 12.47 -4.46
CA GLY A 250 -14.33 11.57 -3.89
C GLY A 250 -15.45 12.33 -3.15
N LYS A 251 -15.98 11.73 -2.08
CA LYS A 251 -17.17 12.23 -1.36
C LYS A 251 -16.96 12.17 0.15
N GLY A 252 -17.33 13.24 0.86
CA GLY A 252 -17.24 13.28 2.32
C GLY A 252 -15.84 13.04 2.86
N GLY A 253 -14.82 13.54 2.14
CA GLY A 253 -13.43 13.39 2.54
C GLY A 253 -12.82 12.01 2.36
N GLN A 254 -13.47 11.18 1.55
CA GLN A 254 -13.01 9.84 1.21
C GLN A 254 -13.10 9.61 -0.29
N PHE A 255 -12.19 8.80 -0.81
CA PHE A 255 -12.21 8.30 -2.17
C PHE A 255 -12.24 6.78 -2.14
N THR A 256 -13.23 6.16 -2.81
CA THR A 256 -13.32 4.70 -2.92
C THR A 256 -13.01 4.28 -4.35
N TYR A 257 -11.94 3.51 -4.55
CA TYR A 257 -11.60 2.91 -5.84
C TYR A 257 -12.22 1.50 -5.93
N PRO A 258 -12.81 1.10 -7.08
CA PRO A 258 -12.95 1.88 -8.32
C PRO A 258 -14.16 2.82 -8.36
N ASP A 259 -15.03 2.80 -7.35
CA ASP A 259 -16.38 3.39 -7.39
C ASP A 259 -16.43 4.91 -7.69
N ASP A 260 -15.46 5.68 -7.18
CA ASP A 260 -15.35 7.14 -7.38
C ASP A 260 -14.36 7.52 -8.51
N ALA A 261 -13.67 6.54 -9.11
CA ALA A 261 -12.69 6.78 -10.15
C ALA A 261 -13.35 7.00 -11.52
N THR A 262 -12.78 7.90 -12.32
CA THR A 262 -13.17 8.05 -13.73
C THR A 262 -12.43 7.03 -14.58
N ASP A 263 -13.18 6.20 -15.31
CA ASP A 263 -12.64 5.15 -16.19
C ASP A 263 -11.49 4.33 -15.53
N PRO A 264 -11.75 3.69 -14.37
CA PRO A 264 -10.72 3.08 -13.52
C PRO A 264 -9.86 2.04 -14.26
N TYR A 265 -10.41 1.42 -15.29
CA TYR A 265 -9.79 0.33 -16.05
C TYR A 265 -9.55 0.67 -17.52
N ARG A 266 -9.67 1.94 -17.92
CA ARG A 266 -9.38 2.42 -19.27
C ARG A 266 -10.15 1.65 -20.36
N GLY A 267 -11.44 1.41 -20.13
CA GLY A 267 -12.31 0.60 -20.99
C GLY A 267 -12.06 -0.92 -20.94
N GLY A 268 -11.15 -1.40 -20.10
CA GLY A 268 -10.89 -2.81 -19.85
C GLY A 268 -11.93 -3.48 -18.95
N ALA A 269 -11.82 -4.80 -18.80
CA ALA A 269 -12.63 -5.55 -17.84
C ALA A 269 -12.30 -5.13 -16.40
N PRO A 270 -13.28 -5.15 -15.47
CA PRO A 270 -13.03 -4.84 -14.06
C PRO A 270 -11.94 -5.73 -13.46
N ALA A 271 -10.84 -5.11 -13.01
CA ALA A 271 -9.72 -5.84 -12.43
C ALA A 271 -10.01 -6.29 -10.98
N ASN A 272 -10.97 -5.64 -10.31
CA ASN A 272 -11.37 -5.90 -8.92
C ASN A 272 -12.41 -7.03 -8.76
N GLN A 273 -12.69 -7.80 -9.81
CA GLN A 273 -13.71 -8.86 -9.81
C GLN A 273 -13.11 -10.23 -10.12
N PHE A 274 -13.66 -11.27 -9.49
CA PHE A 274 -13.29 -12.66 -9.72
C PHE A 274 -14.50 -13.60 -9.66
N VAL A 275 -14.72 -14.38 -10.71
CA VAL A 275 -15.82 -15.36 -10.77
C VAL A 275 -15.33 -16.69 -10.21
N LEU A 276 -16.03 -17.22 -9.21
CA LEU A 276 -15.67 -18.48 -8.57
C LEU A 276 -15.87 -19.67 -9.51
N PRO A 277 -14.84 -20.50 -9.74
CA PRO A 277 -14.93 -21.63 -10.67
C PRO A 277 -15.71 -22.81 -10.10
N GLU A 278 -15.88 -22.88 -8.78
CA GLU A 278 -16.59 -23.95 -8.07
C GLU A 278 -17.21 -23.44 -6.76
N SER A 279 -18.16 -24.20 -6.21
CA SER A 279 -18.80 -23.90 -4.93
C SER A 279 -17.90 -24.28 -3.75
N GLY A 280 -18.08 -23.64 -2.60
CA GLY A 280 -17.35 -23.96 -1.38
C GLY A 280 -17.60 -22.95 -0.26
N THR A 281 -16.61 -22.77 0.62
CA THR A 281 -16.71 -21.82 1.73
C THR A 281 -15.47 -20.92 1.78
N LEU A 282 -15.67 -19.60 1.89
CA LEU A 282 -14.60 -18.68 2.28
C LEU A 282 -14.39 -18.80 3.79
N ILE A 283 -13.12 -18.92 4.21
CA ILE A 283 -12.76 -19.25 5.60
C ILE A 283 -11.97 -18.15 6.31
N GLY A 284 -11.49 -17.15 5.56
CA GLY A 284 -10.87 -15.97 6.13
C GLY A 284 -10.40 -14.99 5.08
N THR A 285 -10.19 -13.74 5.47
CA THR A 285 -9.63 -12.70 4.61
C THR A 285 -8.99 -11.58 5.43
N GLY A 286 -8.10 -10.81 4.81
CA GLY A 286 -7.41 -9.64 5.38
C GLY A 286 -6.94 -8.70 4.28
N GLY A 287 -6.99 -7.40 4.54
CA GLY A 287 -6.62 -6.34 3.58
C GLY A 287 -5.18 -5.86 3.69
N HIS A 288 -4.76 -5.07 2.71
CA HIS A 288 -3.49 -4.37 2.61
C HIS A 288 -3.69 -3.04 1.86
N LEU A 289 -3.15 -1.97 2.45
CA LEU A 289 -3.29 -0.58 2.00
C LEU A 289 -1.97 0.16 2.20
N HIS A 290 -1.81 1.27 1.49
CA HIS A 290 -0.78 2.28 1.74
C HIS A 290 -1.30 3.36 2.71
N PRO A 291 -0.47 4.31 3.20
CA PRO A 291 -0.89 5.38 4.09
C PRO A 291 -2.00 6.20 3.47
N GLY A 292 -2.92 6.66 4.31
CA GLY A 292 -4.15 7.30 3.86
C GLY A 292 -5.30 6.32 3.68
N GLY A 293 -5.02 5.03 3.46
CA GLY A 293 -6.01 3.97 3.34
C GLY A 293 -6.80 3.78 4.64
N THR A 294 -8.12 3.63 4.55
CA THR A 294 -8.98 3.45 5.73
C THR A 294 -9.60 2.06 5.78
N LYS A 295 -9.88 1.44 4.62
CA LYS A 295 -10.45 0.10 4.54
C LYS A 295 -10.35 -0.53 3.16
N ASP A 296 -10.30 -1.85 3.14
CA ASP A 296 -10.68 -2.68 2.00
C ASP A 296 -12.02 -3.37 2.29
N THR A 297 -12.87 -3.50 1.28
CA THR A 297 -14.18 -4.15 1.43
C THR A 297 -14.36 -5.25 0.41
N LEU A 298 -14.72 -6.45 0.88
CA LEU A 298 -15.04 -7.61 0.04
C LEU A 298 -16.56 -7.77 -0.08
N PHE A 299 -17.02 -7.98 -1.30
CA PHE A 299 -18.41 -8.20 -1.66
C PHE A 299 -18.57 -9.52 -2.43
N LEU A 300 -19.81 -10.02 -2.47
CA LEU A 300 -20.24 -11.14 -3.28
C LEU A 300 -21.46 -10.73 -4.09
N GLN A 301 -21.38 -10.84 -5.40
CA GLN A 301 -22.53 -10.79 -6.29
C GLN A 301 -23.01 -12.19 -6.63
N ARG A 302 -24.33 -12.40 -6.53
CA ARG A 302 -25.01 -13.62 -6.98
C ARG A 302 -26.23 -13.24 -7.83
N PRO A 303 -26.13 -13.33 -9.17
CA PRO A 303 -27.22 -12.96 -10.06
C PRO A 303 -28.55 -13.66 -9.69
N GLY A 304 -29.62 -12.88 -9.56
CA GLY A 304 -30.95 -13.37 -9.20
C GLY A 304 -31.18 -13.66 -7.71
N ALA A 305 -30.17 -13.49 -6.86
CA ALA A 305 -30.36 -13.54 -5.41
C ALA A 305 -30.90 -12.20 -4.86
N THR A 306 -31.61 -12.28 -3.74
CA THR A 306 -32.13 -11.11 -3.03
C THR A 306 -31.69 -11.20 -1.56
N ALA A 307 -30.93 -10.22 -1.11
CA ALA A 307 -30.50 -10.10 0.28
C ALA A 307 -31.71 -9.95 1.22
N SER A 308 -31.70 -10.73 2.30
CA SER A 308 -32.69 -10.64 3.37
C SER A 308 -32.54 -9.32 4.13
N ALA A 309 -33.61 -8.89 4.81
CA ALA A 309 -33.58 -7.69 5.65
C ALA A 309 -32.43 -7.77 6.69
N GLY A 310 -31.63 -6.70 6.78
CA GLY A 310 -30.50 -6.62 7.71
C GLY A 310 -29.17 -7.21 7.20
N VAL A 311 -29.17 -7.83 6.01
CA VAL A 311 -27.93 -8.18 5.30
C VAL A 311 -27.38 -6.92 4.63
N PRO A 312 -26.12 -6.50 4.91
CA PRO A 312 -25.54 -5.33 4.28
C PRO A 312 -25.31 -5.55 2.78
N THR A 313 -25.73 -4.60 1.95
CA THR A 313 -25.56 -4.64 0.50
C THR A 313 -24.66 -3.51 -0.01
N LYS A 314 -24.10 -3.67 -1.20
CA LYS A 314 -23.39 -2.59 -1.90
C LYS A 314 -24.42 -1.67 -2.57
N ASP A 315 -24.45 -0.40 -2.17
CA ASP A 315 -25.32 0.64 -2.75
C ASP A 315 -26.81 0.25 -2.87
N GLY A 316 -27.31 -0.56 -1.93
CA GLY A 316 -28.69 -1.03 -1.94
C GLY A 316 -29.00 -2.14 -2.96
N LYS A 317 -28.00 -2.63 -3.71
CA LYS A 317 -28.18 -3.72 -4.69
C LYS A 317 -28.41 -5.05 -3.97
N ALA A 318 -29.63 -5.58 -4.07
CA ALA A 318 -30.03 -6.78 -3.33
C ALA A 318 -29.27 -8.05 -3.75
N ASP A 319 -28.69 -8.08 -4.96
CA ASP A 319 -27.88 -9.19 -5.48
C ASP A 319 -26.39 -9.06 -5.17
N VAL A 320 -25.96 -7.99 -4.45
CA VAL A 320 -24.57 -7.74 -4.05
C VAL A 320 -24.47 -7.50 -2.55
N VAL A 321 -23.96 -8.49 -1.81
CA VAL A 321 -23.84 -8.44 -0.34
C VAL A 321 -22.41 -8.15 0.08
N ARG A 322 -22.24 -7.37 1.15
CA ARG A 322 -20.92 -7.14 1.77
C ARG A 322 -20.57 -8.34 2.64
N LEU A 323 -19.39 -8.90 2.42
CA LEU A 323 -18.91 -10.07 3.15
C LEU A 323 -18.06 -9.70 4.36
N PHE A 324 -17.17 -8.72 4.19
CA PHE A 324 -16.24 -8.27 5.22
C PHE A 324 -15.66 -6.90 4.86
N THR A 325 -15.40 -6.08 5.89
CA THR A 325 -14.62 -4.84 5.78
C THR A 325 -13.35 -4.96 6.61
N SER A 326 -12.20 -5.01 5.94
CA SER A 326 -10.88 -4.92 6.57
C SER A 326 -10.59 -3.45 6.84
N VAL A 327 -10.50 -3.06 8.11
CA VAL A 327 -10.36 -1.67 8.55
C VAL A 327 -8.94 -1.43 9.02
N ALA A 328 -8.34 -0.31 8.63
CA ALA A 328 -7.06 0.13 9.15
C ALA A 328 -7.23 0.68 10.59
N LYS A 329 -6.55 0.07 11.55
CA LYS A 329 -6.37 0.60 12.91
C LYS A 329 -5.05 1.36 12.95
N TYR A 330 -5.12 2.68 12.89
CA TYR A 330 -3.95 3.55 13.08
C TYR A 330 -3.62 3.69 14.57
N TYR A 331 -2.34 3.54 14.91
CA TYR A 331 -1.79 3.84 16.23
C TYR A 331 -1.18 5.25 16.28
N GLU A 332 -0.83 5.80 15.11
CA GLU A 332 -0.49 7.20 14.93
C GLU A 332 -1.63 8.11 15.42
N PRO A 333 -1.38 8.98 16.43
CA PRO A 333 -2.38 9.93 16.91
C PRO A 333 -2.91 10.86 15.82
N ALA A 334 -2.10 11.18 14.82
CA ALA A 334 -2.52 11.94 13.65
C ALA A 334 -3.45 11.15 12.71
N GLY A 335 -3.76 9.86 12.93
CA GLY A 335 -4.69 9.09 12.13
C GLY A 335 -4.10 8.60 10.79
N PRO A 336 -4.88 8.60 9.68
CA PRO A 336 -4.48 7.95 8.43
C PRO A 336 -3.48 8.78 7.63
N VAL A 337 -2.29 8.95 8.19
CA VAL A 337 -1.20 9.74 7.61
C VAL A 337 0.16 9.06 7.71
N SER A 338 0.21 7.87 8.29
CA SER A 338 1.47 7.17 8.58
C SER A 338 1.39 5.69 8.27
N TRP A 339 2.55 5.04 8.37
CA TRP A 339 2.69 3.58 8.29
C TRP A 339 2.44 2.86 9.63
N ASP A 340 2.06 3.58 10.69
CA ASP A 340 1.79 2.98 12.00
C ASP A 340 0.34 2.49 12.09
N LEU A 341 0.05 1.39 11.41
CA LEU A 341 -1.27 0.79 11.34
C LEU A 341 -1.22 -0.73 11.36
N SER A 342 -2.33 -1.34 11.76
CA SER A 342 -2.65 -2.76 11.52
C SER A 342 -3.95 -2.86 10.72
N MET A 343 -4.03 -3.77 9.77
CA MET A 343 -5.29 -4.12 9.12
C MET A 343 -6.08 -5.14 9.96
N THR A 344 -7.41 -5.01 10.02
CA THR A 344 -8.24 -6.06 10.63
C THR A 344 -8.41 -7.25 9.70
N VAL A 345 -8.34 -8.44 10.26
CA VAL A 345 -8.64 -9.70 9.57
C VAL A 345 -9.92 -10.33 10.13
N THR A 346 -10.52 -11.25 9.39
CA THR A 346 -11.67 -12.02 9.85
C THR A 346 -11.38 -12.79 11.14
N ARG A 347 -12.41 -13.00 11.97
CA ARG A 347 -12.31 -13.87 13.15
C ARG A 347 -12.18 -15.34 12.75
N PRO A 348 -11.61 -16.22 13.60
CA PRO A 348 -11.39 -17.63 13.24
C PRO A 348 -12.65 -18.42 12.88
N ASP A 349 -13.82 -17.99 13.36
CA ASP A 349 -15.14 -18.59 13.12
C ASP A 349 -15.85 -18.04 11.88
N TRP A 350 -15.28 -17.03 11.20
CA TRP A 350 -15.89 -16.44 10.01
C TRP A 350 -15.95 -17.44 8.86
N ARG A 351 -17.14 -17.69 8.33
CA ARG A 351 -17.37 -18.57 7.19
C ARG A 351 -18.41 -17.94 6.27
N VAL A 352 -18.29 -18.18 4.96
CA VAL A 352 -19.26 -17.74 3.95
C VAL A 352 -19.44 -18.81 2.90
N ALA A 353 -20.67 -19.32 2.73
CA ALA A 353 -20.97 -20.22 1.61
C ALA A 353 -21.02 -19.44 0.30
N VAL A 354 -20.29 -19.95 -0.69
CA VAL A 354 -20.23 -19.41 -2.03
C VAL A 354 -20.56 -20.50 -3.05
N LYS A 355 -21.12 -20.09 -4.18
CA LYS A 355 -21.54 -20.97 -5.28
C LYS A 355 -20.63 -20.75 -6.48
N GLN A 356 -20.45 -21.80 -7.27
CA GLN A 356 -19.90 -21.68 -8.61
C GLN A 356 -20.66 -20.57 -9.38
N GLY A 357 -19.91 -19.67 -10.02
CA GLY A 357 -20.47 -18.54 -10.76
C GLY A 357 -20.83 -17.32 -9.91
N ASP A 358 -20.72 -17.37 -8.57
CA ASP A 358 -20.71 -16.15 -7.76
C ASP A 358 -19.48 -15.29 -8.15
N THR A 359 -19.64 -13.98 -8.14
CA THR A 359 -18.55 -13.02 -8.40
C THR A 359 -18.13 -12.37 -7.10
N LEU A 360 -16.87 -12.55 -6.70
CA LEU A 360 -16.24 -11.73 -5.67
C LEU A 360 -15.85 -10.37 -6.27
N GLU A 361 -16.08 -9.32 -5.51
CA GLU A 361 -15.70 -7.96 -5.87
C GLU A 361 -15.04 -7.26 -4.67
N MET A 362 -14.04 -6.42 -4.91
CA MET A 362 -13.45 -5.61 -3.84
C MET A 362 -13.37 -4.12 -4.15
N SER A 363 -13.32 -3.30 -3.11
CA SER A 363 -12.99 -1.87 -3.20
C SER A 363 -12.04 -1.44 -2.09
N ALA A 364 -11.29 -0.37 -2.33
CA ALA A 364 -10.37 0.24 -1.38
C ALA A 364 -10.75 1.70 -1.14
N THR A 365 -10.85 2.12 0.11
CA THR A 365 -11.20 3.49 0.49
C THR A 365 -10.03 4.17 1.17
N TYR A 366 -9.76 5.42 0.77
CA TYR A 366 -8.72 6.27 1.31
C TYR A 366 -9.32 7.58 1.83
N ASN A 367 -8.72 8.16 2.87
CA ASN A 367 -9.00 9.54 3.26
C ASN A 367 -8.52 10.47 2.15
N SER A 368 -9.31 11.44 1.72
CA SER A 368 -8.90 12.44 0.73
C SER A 368 -8.86 13.86 1.31
N ASP A 369 -9.23 14.07 2.57
CA ASP A 369 -9.21 15.40 3.19
C ASP A 369 -7.80 15.90 3.51
N ARG A 370 -6.94 15.00 4.00
CA ARG A 370 -5.71 15.39 4.69
C ARG A 370 -4.53 15.63 3.77
N ALA A 371 -4.43 14.85 2.69
CA ALA A 371 -3.36 14.88 1.71
C ALA A 371 -3.80 14.15 0.44
N SER A 372 -3.00 14.29 -0.60
CA SER A 372 -3.03 13.37 -1.75
C SER A 372 -2.22 12.11 -1.42
N TRP A 373 -2.67 10.96 -1.87
CA TRP A 373 -2.00 9.67 -1.71
C TRP A 373 -1.69 9.11 -3.10
N TYR A 374 -0.41 9.18 -3.46
CA TYR A 374 0.07 8.66 -4.72
C TYR A 374 0.44 7.20 -4.54
N GLU A 375 0.19 6.41 -5.58
CA GLU A 375 0.47 4.99 -5.61
C GLU A 375 -0.26 4.18 -4.53
N SER A 376 -1.51 4.55 -4.22
CA SER A 376 -2.40 3.80 -3.32
C SER A 376 -2.63 2.36 -3.81
N MET A 377 -2.70 1.40 -2.89
CA MET A 377 -3.03 -0.01 -3.17
C MET A 377 -4.33 -0.45 -2.49
N GLY A 378 -4.90 -1.57 -2.94
CA GLY A 378 -6.03 -2.22 -2.29
C GLY A 378 -6.01 -3.70 -2.64
N ILE A 379 -5.60 -4.53 -1.68
CA ILE A 379 -5.43 -5.98 -1.88
C ILE A 379 -6.07 -6.72 -0.70
N MET A 380 -6.78 -7.82 -0.97
CA MET A 380 -7.25 -8.74 0.07
C MET A 380 -6.85 -10.18 -0.25
N LEU A 381 -6.08 -10.80 0.64
CA LEU A 381 -5.80 -12.24 0.55
C LEU A 381 -6.92 -13.02 1.22
N THR A 382 -7.78 -13.62 0.39
CA THR A 382 -8.96 -14.38 0.82
C THR A 382 -8.68 -15.88 0.73
N TRP A 383 -9.16 -16.66 1.70
CA TRP A 383 -8.95 -18.10 1.75
C TRP A 383 -10.24 -18.85 1.42
N PHE A 384 -10.16 -19.73 0.44
CA PHE A 384 -11.28 -20.52 -0.07
C PHE A 384 -11.05 -22.02 0.20
N ALA A 385 -12.06 -22.69 0.73
CA ALA A 385 -12.10 -24.15 0.88
C ALA A 385 -13.09 -24.73 -0.15
N PRO A 386 -12.59 -25.25 -1.29
CA PRO A 386 -13.44 -25.82 -2.34
C PRO A 386 -14.27 -27.00 -1.84
N GLY A 387 -15.54 -27.08 -2.27
CA GLY A 387 -16.47 -28.15 -1.91
C GLY A 387 -16.94 -28.15 -0.45
N GLU A 388 -16.46 -27.23 0.38
CA GLU A 388 -16.81 -27.12 1.79
C GLU A 388 -18.16 -26.41 1.98
N THR A 389 -19.05 -26.96 2.80
CA THR A 389 -20.45 -26.51 2.92
C THR A 389 -20.82 -25.96 4.31
N SER A 390 -19.84 -25.68 5.18
CA SER A 390 -20.07 -25.19 6.54
C SER A 390 -20.41 -23.71 6.62
N GLY A 391 -20.17 -22.94 5.56
CA GLY A 391 -20.48 -21.52 5.54
C GLY A 391 -21.99 -21.23 5.53
N PRO A 392 -22.47 -20.21 6.26
CA PRO A 392 -23.81 -19.69 6.07
C PRO A 392 -23.95 -18.99 4.70
N ASP A 393 -25.15 -19.00 4.13
CA ASP A 393 -25.45 -18.24 2.91
C ASP A 393 -25.45 -16.73 3.23
N PRO A 394 -24.57 -15.91 2.62
CA PRO A 394 -24.45 -14.50 2.95
C PRO A 394 -25.67 -13.66 2.53
N PHE A 395 -26.57 -14.19 1.69
CA PHE A 395 -27.81 -13.51 1.30
C PHE A 395 -28.92 -13.64 2.34
N THR A 396 -28.81 -14.59 3.28
CA THR A 396 -29.78 -14.78 4.38
C THR A 396 -29.16 -14.53 5.74
N THR A 397 -27.83 -14.56 5.84
CA THR A 397 -27.08 -14.37 7.08
C THR A 397 -26.13 -13.19 6.96
N ASN A 398 -26.18 -12.25 7.90
CA ASN A 398 -25.20 -11.18 7.97
C ASN A 398 -23.85 -11.74 8.48
N VAL A 399 -22.95 -12.01 7.54
CA VAL A 399 -21.57 -12.48 7.75
C VAL A 399 -20.55 -11.34 7.91
N ASP A 400 -20.95 -10.10 7.63
CA ASP A 400 -20.11 -8.90 7.79
C ASP A 400 -19.98 -8.56 9.28
N LYS A 401 -18.97 -9.16 9.91
CA LYS A 401 -18.66 -8.97 11.33
C LYS A 401 -17.38 -8.16 11.49
N PRO A 402 -17.27 -7.34 12.54
CA PRO A 402 -16.03 -6.65 12.86
C PRO A 402 -14.85 -7.61 13.01
N GLY A 403 -13.79 -7.35 12.24
CA GLY A 403 -12.54 -8.09 12.31
C GLY A 403 -11.73 -7.79 13.57
N GLN A 404 -10.52 -8.36 13.61
CA GLN A 404 -9.55 -8.18 14.68
C GLN A 404 -8.16 -7.91 14.10
N VAL A 405 -7.34 -7.13 14.80
CA VAL A 405 -5.94 -6.93 14.40
C VAL A 405 -5.10 -8.15 14.77
N THR A 406 -4.02 -8.36 14.03
CA THR A 406 -3.10 -9.49 14.28
C THR A 406 -1.92 -9.11 15.17
N HIS A 407 -1.63 -7.81 15.28
CA HIS A 407 -0.68 -7.23 16.22
C HIS A 407 -1.08 -5.78 16.54
N GLY A 408 -0.39 -5.22 17.54
CA GLY A 408 -0.47 -3.85 18.03
C GLY A 408 0.53 -2.93 17.33
N HIS A 409 0.70 -1.74 17.93
CA HIS A 409 1.77 -0.82 17.60
C HIS A 409 3.15 -1.51 17.71
N LEU A 410 4.06 -1.17 16.80
CA LEU A 410 5.40 -1.75 16.71
C LEU A 410 6.47 -0.68 16.96
N ALA A 411 7.56 -1.06 17.64
CA ALA A 411 8.57 -0.11 18.10
C ALA A 411 9.33 0.60 16.95
N GLU A 412 9.43 -0.04 15.79
CA GLU A 412 10.00 0.51 14.56
C GLU A 412 9.18 1.70 13.99
N ASN A 413 7.96 1.93 14.46
CA ASN A 413 7.08 3.02 14.03
C ASN A 413 7.14 4.27 14.93
N ASN A 414 8.05 4.31 15.90
CA ASN A 414 8.09 5.39 16.91
C ASN A 414 8.55 6.77 16.38
N ASN A 415 9.12 6.86 15.16
CA ASN A 415 9.52 8.15 14.60
C ASN A 415 8.43 8.75 13.70
N HIS A 416 7.46 9.43 14.32
CA HIS A 416 6.33 10.06 13.62
C HIS A 416 6.72 11.28 12.76
N GLY A 417 7.73 12.04 13.17
CA GLY A 417 8.14 13.29 12.51
C GLY A 417 7.27 14.50 12.87
N GLY A 418 7.36 15.57 12.08
CA GLY A 418 6.56 16.80 12.20
C GLY A 418 7.01 17.78 13.28
N GLN A 419 7.79 17.34 14.27
CA GLN A 419 8.29 18.20 15.35
C GLN A 419 9.28 19.25 14.84
N PRO A 420 9.35 20.46 15.43
CA PRO A 420 10.33 21.48 15.05
C PRO A 420 11.76 20.97 15.19
N ASP A 421 12.55 21.10 14.12
CA ASP A 421 13.98 20.78 14.13
C ASP A 421 14.74 21.82 13.28
N PRO A 422 14.84 23.08 13.76
CA PRO A 422 15.44 24.17 13.02
C PRO A 422 16.94 24.00 12.76
N LYS A 423 17.58 23.01 13.39
CA LYS A 423 19.00 22.68 13.15
C LYS A 423 19.18 21.96 11.82
N ASN A 424 18.23 21.10 11.45
CA ASN A 424 18.32 20.26 10.25
C ASN A 424 17.33 20.69 9.15
N TYR A 425 16.26 21.39 9.51
CA TYR A 425 15.18 21.77 8.59
C TYR A 425 14.89 23.27 8.69
N GLN A 426 15.54 24.05 7.84
CA GLN A 426 15.32 25.50 7.78
C GLN A 426 13.95 25.86 7.20
N ASP A 427 13.43 27.02 7.59
CA ASP A 427 12.21 27.59 7.01
C ASP A 427 12.52 28.27 5.67
N LEU A 428 12.41 27.50 4.58
CA LEU A 428 12.69 27.97 3.22
C LEU A 428 11.79 29.14 2.78
N THR A 429 10.63 29.34 3.42
CA THR A 429 9.72 30.43 3.07
C THR A 429 10.30 31.81 3.38
N LYS A 430 11.26 31.87 4.30
CA LYS A 430 11.93 33.09 4.74
C LYS A 430 13.15 33.45 3.91
N LEU A 431 13.60 32.57 3.01
CA LEU A 431 14.76 32.82 2.19
C LEU A 431 14.44 33.80 1.03
N PRO A 432 15.41 34.63 0.62
CA PRO A 432 15.25 35.54 -0.51
C PRO A 432 15.05 34.76 -1.81
N SER A 433 14.36 35.38 -2.78
CA SER A 433 14.26 34.85 -4.15
C SER A 433 15.60 34.98 -4.87
N LYS A 434 15.87 34.06 -5.77
CA LYS A 434 16.87 34.20 -6.84
C LYS A 434 16.28 33.69 -8.14
N PRO A 435 16.27 34.49 -9.24
CA PRO A 435 15.77 34.03 -10.53
C PRO A 435 16.45 32.71 -10.95
N LEU A 436 15.62 31.73 -11.32
CA LEU A 436 16.11 30.44 -11.76
C LEU A 436 16.73 30.57 -13.17
N THR A 437 17.89 29.94 -13.36
CA THR A 437 18.53 29.77 -14.66
C THR A 437 18.78 28.28 -14.88
N GLY A 438 18.22 27.72 -15.96
CA GLY A 438 18.31 26.30 -16.26
C GLY A 438 17.47 25.39 -15.35
N PRO A 439 17.62 24.06 -15.48
CA PRO A 439 16.92 23.08 -14.65
C PRO A 439 17.47 23.03 -13.22
N ILE A 440 16.64 22.56 -12.29
CA ILE A 440 17.06 22.12 -10.97
C ILE A 440 17.52 20.67 -11.09
N MET A 441 18.83 20.48 -11.15
CA MET A 441 19.45 19.15 -11.09
C MET A 441 19.22 18.52 -9.73
N ILE A 442 18.93 17.22 -9.71
CA ILE A 442 18.87 16.37 -8.51
C ILE A 442 20.07 15.44 -8.56
N ASP A 443 20.92 15.55 -7.56
CA ASP A 443 22.19 14.83 -7.51
C ASP A 443 22.59 14.55 -6.06
N ASN A 444 22.91 13.30 -5.73
CA ASN A 444 23.26 12.84 -4.40
C ASN A 444 22.23 13.25 -3.34
N PHE A 445 20.94 13.04 -3.64
CA PHE A 445 19.83 13.36 -2.75
C PHE A 445 19.71 14.87 -2.40
N VAL A 446 20.17 15.75 -3.29
CA VAL A 446 20.09 17.21 -3.09
C VAL A 446 19.49 17.87 -4.32
N TYR A 447 18.54 18.78 -4.13
CA TYR A 447 18.11 19.70 -5.18
C TYR A 447 19.17 20.80 -5.35
N SER A 448 19.75 20.94 -6.54
CA SER A 448 20.84 21.92 -6.77
C SER A 448 20.46 23.38 -6.49
N ARG A 449 19.17 23.71 -6.40
CA ARG A 449 18.62 25.03 -6.04
C ARG A 449 17.41 24.87 -5.11
N GLY A 450 17.34 25.70 -4.08
CA GLY A 450 16.19 25.74 -3.18
C GLY A 450 16.08 24.54 -2.23
N ASP A 451 17.10 23.69 -2.15
CA ASP A 451 17.15 22.54 -1.23
C ASP A 451 17.30 22.97 0.23
N MET A 452 16.56 22.31 1.12
CA MET A 452 16.50 22.62 2.53
C MET A 452 17.85 22.50 3.24
N SER A 453 18.73 21.60 2.83
CA SER A 453 20.01 21.37 3.49
C SER A 453 21.09 22.41 3.18
N VAL A 454 20.99 23.10 2.03
CA VAL A 454 22.09 23.96 1.52
C VAL A 454 21.65 25.35 1.03
N ALA A 455 20.35 25.60 0.86
CA ALA A 455 19.91 26.86 0.25
C ALA A 455 20.12 28.08 1.15
N SER A 456 20.66 29.16 0.57
CA SER A 456 20.64 30.52 1.12
C SER A 456 19.63 31.44 0.42
N SER A 457 19.01 30.94 -0.66
CA SER A 457 17.97 31.60 -1.48
C SER A 457 17.14 30.52 -2.17
N ILE A 458 15.87 30.80 -2.49
CA ILE A 458 15.02 29.88 -3.25
C ILE A 458 14.87 30.33 -4.71
N PRO A 459 14.82 29.40 -5.68
CA PRO A 459 14.61 29.71 -7.08
C PRO A 459 13.27 30.41 -7.29
N SER A 460 13.24 31.42 -8.17
CA SER A 460 12.01 32.08 -8.60
C SER A 460 11.81 32.07 -10.11
N VAL A 461 10.54 31.99 -10.51
CA VAL A 461 10.04 32.09 -11.89
C VAL A 461 8.86 33.06 -11.95
N LYS A 462 8.51 33.53 -13.14
CA LYS A 462 7.32 34.38 -13.36
C LYS A 462 6.07 33.55 -13.59
N VAL A 463 4.89 34.12 -13.32
CA VAL A 463 3.60 33.52 -13.70
C VAL A 463 3.63 33.11 -15.18
N GLY A 464 3.14 31.90 -15.48
CA GLY A 464 3.17 31.33 -16.83
C GLY A 464 4.44 30.57 -17.16
N GLN A 465 5.44 30.54 -16.28
CA GLN A 465 6.67 29.76 -16.46
C GLN A 465 6.66 28.47 -15.63
N SER A 466 7.33 27.44 -16.14
CA SER A 466 7.56 26.17 -15.45
C SER A 466 9.01 26.04 -14.98
N ILE A 467 9.20 25.31 -13.89
CA ILE A 467 10.51 24.87 -13.41
C ILE A 467 10.74 23.45 -13.90
N THR A 468 11.90 23.19 -14.51
CA THR A 468 12.33 21.84 -14.88
C THR A 468 13.17 21.24 -13.76
N PHE A 469 12.82 20.04 -13.32
CA PHE A 469 13.63 19.18 -12.46
C PHE A 469 14.25 18.07 -13.30
N ASP A 470 15.50 17.72 -12.99
CA ASP A 470 16.28 16.73 -13.74
C ASP A 470 16.97 15.76 -12.77
N ASN A 471 16.54 14.51 -12.79
CA ASN A 471 17.09 13.41 -11.99
C ASN A 471 18.09 12.52 -12.76
N SER A 472 18.61 12.96 -13.92
CA SER A 472 19.47 12.13 -14.76
C SER A 472 20.71 11.60 -14.04
N ALA A 473 21.29 12.38 -13.11
CA ALA A 473 22.48 11.97 -12.36
C ALA A 473 22.17 10.82 -11.39
N ASP A 474 21.20 11.00 -10.48
CA ASP A 474 20.83 9.98 -9.49
C ASP A 474 20.13 8.78 -10.13
N ALA A 475 19.29 8.99 -11.15
CA ALA A 475 18.63 7.89 -11.87
C ALA A 475 19.63 6.95 -12.57
N ALA A 476 20.83 7.42 -12.91
CA ALA A 476 21.88 6.63 -13.52
C ALA A 476 22.78 5.87 -12.53
N ARG A 477 22.63 6.10 -11.22
CA ARG A 477 23.45 5.45 -10.17
C ARG A 477 22.88 4.10 -9.73
N GLU A 478 23.77 3.16 -9.42
CA GLU A 478 23.44 1.85 -8.86
C GLU A 478 22.31 1.14 -9.64
N ASN A 479 21.22 0.76 -8.97
CA ASN A 479 20.00 0.18 -9.56
C ASN A 479 18.89 1.23 -9.79
N GLY A 480 19.26 2.51 -9.84
CA GLY A 480 18.37 3.66 -9.98
C GLY A 480 18.03 4.28 -8.63
N ILE A 481 18.38 5.56 -8.45
CA ILE A 481 17.88 6.40 -7.35
C ILE A 481 16.85 7.35 -7.95
N TRP A 482 15.58 7.15 -7.59
CA TRP A 482 14.46 7.89 -8.16
C TRP A 482 13.89 8.85 -7.13
N HIS A 483 13.55 10.06 -7.58
CA HIS A 483 13.01 11.10 -6.72
C HIS A 483 11.66 11.57 -7.24
N THR A 484 10.86 12.15 -6.34
CA THR A 484 9.61 12.82 -6.69
C THR A 484 9.68 14.29 -6.30
N ILE A 485 8.85 15.10 -6.95
CA ILE A 485 8.59 16.48 -6.61
C ILE A 485 7.11 16.58 -6.28
N THR A 486 6.82 16.44 -5.00
CA THR A 486 5.45 16.42 -4.47
C THR A 486 5.25 17.63 -3.57
N VAL A 487 4.18 18.38 -3.78
CA VAL A 487 3.93 19.61 -3.00
C VAL A 487 3.49 19.29 -1.57
N CYS A 488 4.07 19.99 -0.59
CA CYS A 488 3.71 19.91 0.82
C CYS A 488 3.29 21.28 1.37
N LYS A 489 2.50 21.28 2.45
CA LYS A 489 2.11 22.51 3.12
C LYS A 489 3.34 23.23 3.71
N ALA A 490 3.52 24.48 3.30
CA ALA A 490 4.56 25.35 3.86
C ALA A 490 4.33 25.58 5.37
N PRO A 491 5.40 25.67 6.19
CA PRO A 491 6.82 25.71 5.80
C PRO A 491 7.49 24.36 5.54
N CYS A 492 6.78 23.23 5.66
CA CYS A 492 7.29 21.88 5.37
C CYS A 492 8.66 21.55 6.00
N ASN A 493 8.94 22.08 7.19
CA ASN A 493 10.26 22.06 7.84
C ASN A 493 10.26 21.35 9.21
N GLY A 494 9.29 20.46 9.46
CA GLY A 494 9.31 19.57 10.62
C GLY A 494 10.32 18.42 10.43
N LYS A 495 10.69 17.73 11.51
CA LYS A 495 11.52 16.53 11.44
C LYS A 495 10.88 15.47 10.53
N THR A 496 11.65 14.78 9.69
CA THR A 496 11.15 13.64 8.91
C THR A 496 10.75 12.48 9.83
N GLY A 497 9.68 11.79 9.47
CA GLY A 497 9.23 10.54 10.08
C GLY A 497 8.13 9.90 9.27
N ILE A 498 7.53 8.84 9.80
CA ILE A 498 6.51 8.05 9.08
C ILE A 498 5.21 8.81 8.81
N ALA A 499 4.97 9.95 9.46
CA ALA A 499 3.75 10.76 9.32
C ALA A 499 4.00 12.16 8.73
N PHE A 500 5.25 12.48 8.35
CA PHE A 500 5.62 13.81 7.86
C PHE A 500 6.88 13.79 6.99
N PRO A 501 6.92 14.57 5.89
CA PRO A 501 5.89 15.49 5.35
C PRO A 501 4.69 14.79 4.68
N LEU A 502 3.64 15.58 4.42
CA LEU A 502 2.43 15.15 3.73
C LEU A 502 2.26 15.89 2.41
N ALA A 503 1.65 15.23 1.43
CA ALA A 503 1.29 15.81 0.12
C ALA A 503 0.01 16.65 0.21
N ASN A 504 0.06 17.74 1.00
CA ASN A 504 -1.09 18.58 1.36
C ASN A 504 -0.85 20.07 1.09
N GLY A 505 -0.09 20.35 0.03
CA GLY A 505 0.18 21.72 -0.42
C GLY A 505 -1.07 22.49 -0.84
N PRO A 506 -0.96 23.81 -1.05
CA PRO A 506 -2.07 24.66 -1.48
C PRO A 506 -2.53 24.41 -2.93
N VAL A 507 -1.77 23.61 -3.68
CA VAL A 507 -2.04 23.14 -5.04
C VAL A 507 -1.77 21.64 -5.07
N VAL A 508 -2.13 20.97 -6.16
CA VAL A 508 -1.85 19.54 -6.36
C VAL A 508 -0.89 19.38 -7.54
N PHE A 509 0.29 18.83 -7.29
CA PHE A 509 1.16 18.27 -8.31
C PHE A 509 2.04 17.17 -7.70
N ASP A 510 2.42 16.22 -8.55
CA ASP A 510 3.41 15.19 -8.31
C ASP A 510 4.14 14.88 -9.62
N SER A 511 5.44 14.63 -9.54
CA SER A 511 6.24 14.35 -10.72
C SER A 511 6.18 12.90 -11.17
N GLY A 512 5.63 11.99 -10.37
CA GLY A 512 5.97 10.57 -10.37
C GLY A 512 7.44 10.35 -10.01
N GLU A 513 7.84 9.08 -9.89
CA GLU A 513 9.25 8.75 -9.65
C GLU A 513 10.08 8.98 -10.90
N LEU A 514 11.01 9.95 -10.84
CA LEU A 514 11.83 10.34 -11.98
C LEU A 514 12.90 9.30 -12.28
N GLY A 515 12.54 8.30 -13.06
CA GLY A 515 13.40 7.21 -13.54
C GLY A 515 12.87 6.59 -14.82
N SER A 516 13.60 5.63 -15.38
CA SER A 516 13.24 4.93 -16.62
C SER A 516 13.43 3.41 -16.57
N ALA A 517 13.57 2.84 -15.37
CA ALA A 517 13.86 1.41 -15.18
C ALA A 517 12.63 0.49 -15.22
N GLY A 518 11.46 0.99 -15.66
CA GLY A 518 10.17 0.31 -15.51
C GLY A 518 9.50 0.68 -14.18
N ALA A 519 8.38 0.03 -13.83
CA ALA A 519 7.67 0.33 -12.59
C ALA A 519 8.59 0.17 -11.36
N PRO A 520 8.52 1.06 -10.36
CA PRO A 520 7.54 2.15 -10.16
C PRO A 520 7.83 3.47 -10.91
N THR A 521 8.84 3.52 -11.77
CA THR A 521 9.24 4.78 -12.43
C THR A 521 8.19 5.35 -13.38
N ALA A 522 8.14 6.68 -13.46
CA ALA A 522 7.27 7.42 -14.37
C ALA A 522 7.71 7.37 -15.86
N GLY A 523 8.77 6.59 -16.18
CA GLY A 523 9.31 6.46 -17.53
C GLY A 523 10.03 7.70 -18.07
N ARG A 524 10.42 8.63 -17.19
CA ARG A 524 11.11 9.88 -17.51
C ARG A 524 12.03 10.30 -16.37
N VAL A 525 13.16 10.92 -16.70
CA VAL A 525 14.13 11.44 -15.70
C VAL A 525 13.98 12.95 -15.47
N THR A 526 13.16 13.64 -16.26
CA THR A 526 12.90 15.07 -16.12
C THR A 526 11.40 15.34 -15.96
N TRP A 527 11.04 16.41 -15.25
CA TRP A 527 9.65 16.85 -15.12
C TRP A 527 9.54 18.36 -14.97
N GLN A 528 8.40 18.92 -15.38
CA GLN A 528 8.12 20.35 -15.31
C GLN A 528 6.94 20.62 -14.39
N THR A 529 7.08 21.64 -13.54
CA THR A 529 5.95 22.14 -12.74
C THR A 529 4.83 22.66 -13.65
N PRO A 530 3.56 22.66 -13.20
CA PRO A 530 2.50 23.37 -13.91
C PRO A 530 2.88 24.84 -14.16
N ALA A 531 2.62 25.34 -15.37
CA ALA A 531 2.93 26.73 -15.74
C ALA A 531 1.91 27.73 -15.18
N ASN A 532 0.73 27.25 -14.82
CA ASN A 532 -0.42 28.05 -14.37
C ASN A 532 -0.49 28.21 -12.84
N LEU A 533 0.64 28.05 -12.14
CA LEU A 533 0.69 28.24 -10.69
C LEU A 533 0.45 29.73 -10.36
N PRO A 534 -0.43 30.05 -9.38
CA PRO A 534 -0.57 31.41 -8.87
C PRO A 534 0.73 31.96 -8.27
N PRO A 535 0.87 33.29 -8.12
CA PRO A 535 1.95 33.87 -7.34
C PRO A 535 1.96 33.32 -5.91
N GLY A 536 3.15 32.91 -5.43
CA GLY A 536 3.26 32.27 -4.12
C GLY A 536 4.60 31.57 -3.92
N THR A 537 4.85 31.14 -2.67
CA THR A 537 5.98 30.27 -2.34
C THR A 537 5.47 28.84 -2.16
N TYR A 538 6.08 27.90 -2.87
CA TYR A 538 5.69 26.51 -2.89
C TYR A 538 6.81 25.68 -2.27
N THR A 539 6.48 24.90 -1.25
CA THR A 539 7.36 23.86 -0.68
C THR A 539 7.03 22.51 -1.28
N TYR A 540 8.05 21.69 -1.51
CA TYR A 540 7.92 20.35 -2.06
C TYR A 540 8.90 19.39 -1.38
N PHE A 541 8.65 18.09 -1.52
CA PHE A 541 9.48 17.02 -0.99
C PHE A 541 9.51 15.82 -1.94
N CYS A 542 10.49 14.93 -1.73
CA CYS A 542 10.47 13.60 -2.33
C CYS A 542 9.74 12.63 -1.41
N ARG A 543 8.68 11.98 -1.90
CA ARG A 543 7.87 11.04 -1.10
C ARG A 543 8.57 9.71 -0.79
N ILE A 544 9.60 9.36 -1.56
CA ILE A 544 10.45 8.19 -1.34
C ILE A 544 11.58 8.52 -0.34
N HIS A 545 12.09 9.75 -0.37
CA HIS A 545 13.18 10.23 0.49
C HIS A 545 12.74 11.52 1.22
N PRO A 546 11.88 11.43 2.25
CA PRO A 546 11.12 12.60 2.74
C PRO A 546 11.95 13.66 3.48
N PHE A 547 13.24 13.38 3.71
CA PHE A 547 14.22 14.38 4.14
C PHE A 547 14.61 15.36 3.02
N MET A 548 14.50 14.96 1.75
CA MET A 548 14.74 15.81 0.59
C MET A 548 13.58 16.76 0.41
N ARG A 549 13.84 18.05 0.63
CA ARG A 549 12.82 19.09 0.54
C ARG A 549 13.38 20.31 -0.13
N GLY A 550 12.52 21.04 -0.82
CA GLY A 550 12.88 22.30 -1.40
C GLY A 550 11.72 23.28 -1.46
N ALA A 551 12.02 24.48 -1.93
CA ALA A 551 11.01 25.47 -2.22
C ALA A 551 11.34 26.26 -3.48
N PHE A 552 10.32 26.83 -4.10
CA PHE A 552 10.46 27.81 -5.17
C PHE A 552 9.40 28.89 -5.02
N ARG A 553 9.58 30.01 -5.74
CA ARG A 553 8.63 31.13 -5.74
C ARG A 553 8.13 31.42 -7.15
N VAL A 554 6.82 31.57 -7.29
CA VAL A 554 6.19 32.15 -8.47
C VAL A 554 5.95 33.62 -8.18
N GLU A 555 6.57 34.48 -8.98
CA GLU A 555 6.47 35.93 -8.87
C GLU A 555 5.51 36.49 -9.93
N PRO A 556 4.85 37.63 -9.65
CA PRO A 556 4.02 38.33 -10.63
C PRO A 556 4.79 38.68 -11.91
#